data_AF-A0A944N163-F1
#
_entry.id   AF-A0A944N163-F1
#
_cell.length_a   1.000
_cell.length_b   1.000
_cell.length_c   1.000
_cell.angle_alpha   90.00
_cell.angle_beta   90.00
_cell.angle_gamma   90.00
#
_symmetry.space_group_name_H-M   'P 1'
#
loop_
_entity.id
_entity.type
_entity.pdbx_description
1 polymer ?
#
loop_
_entity_poly.entity_id
_entity_poly.type
_entity_poly.pdbx_seq_one_letter_code
_entity_poly.pdbx_strand_id
1 'polypeptide(L)' 'VTPDKEIVWKLDQHDLPGITLAWVTQVRRLRNGNTLFVNCHAGPKNPQIIEVTPDKEVVWTYRDFELFGNALPVAVVETE' A
#
# COMPACT_ATOMS: atom_id res chain seq x y z
N VAL A 1 -11.23 6.14 -8.87
CA VAL A 1 -11.98 6.36 -10.13
C VAL A 1 -13.00 7.47 -9.92
N THR A 2 -13.42 8.17 -10.96
CA THR A 2 -14.61 9.03 -10.90
C THR A 2 -15.90 8.18 -10.82
N PRO A 3 -17.06 8.76 -10.48
CA PRO A 3 -18.35 8.07 -10.63
C PRO A 3 -18.61 7.56 -12.05
N ASP A 4 -18.05 8.24 -13.06
CA ASP A 4 -18.10 7.85 -14.48
C ASP A 4 -17.09 6.75 -14.85
N LYS A 5 -16.42 6.16 -13.85
CA LYS A 5 -15.45 5.05 -13.97
C LYS A 5 -14.12 5.43 -14.63
N GLU A 6 -13.78 6.71 -14.68
CA GLU A 6 -12.49 7.15 -15.19
C GLU A 6 -11.38 6.93 -14.16
N ILE A 7 -10.21 6.52 -14.62
CA ILE A 7 -9.02 6.35 -13.77
C ILE A 7 -8.38 7.73 -13.53
N VAL A 8 -8.53 8.25 -12.31
CA VAL A 8 -7.92 9.53 -11.90
C VAL A 8 -6.53 9.38 -11.28
N TRP A 9 -6.22 8.18 -10.79
CA TRP A 9 -4.93 7.82 -10.21
C TRP A 9 -4.81 6.30 -10.22
N LYS A 10 -3.60 5.80 -10.45
CA LYS A 10 -3.29 4.38 -10.55
C LYS A 10 -1.89 4.13 -10.02
N LEU A 11 -1.72 3.04 -9.26
CA LEU A 11 -0.43 2.48 -8.88
C LEU A 11 -0.30 1.11 -9.52
N ASP A 12 0.78 0.89 -10.27
CA ASP A 12 1.12 -0.33 -10.98
C ASP A 12 2.35 -1.02 -10.36
N GLN A 13 2.55 -2.29 -10.72
CA GLN A 13 3.61 -3.18 -10.22
C GLN A 13 5.02 -2.56 -10.19
N HIS A 14 5.32 -1.68 -11.14
CA HIS A 14 6.67 -1.12 -11.36
C HIS A 14 6.81 0.33 -10.94
N ASP A 15 5.74 0.93 -10.39
CA ASP A 15 5.80 2.32 -9.93
C ASP A 15 6.63 2.49 -8.65
N LEU A 16 6.82 1.42 -7.87
CA LEU A 16 7.56 1.45 -6.60
C LEU A 16 8.88 0.68 -6.74
N PRO A 17 10.03 1.37 -6.91
CA PRO A 17 11.32 0.71 -7.03
C PRO A 17 11.63 -0.19 -5.83
N GLY A 18 11.95 -1.46 -6.11
CA GLY A 18 12.33 -2.43 -5.08
C GLY A 18 11.17 -3.02 -4.26
N ILE A 19 9.91 -2.66 -4.56
CA ILE A 19 8.73 -3.23 -3.90
C ILE A 19 7.91 -4.02 -4.91
N THR A 20 7.74 -5.31 -4.64
CA THR A 20 6.80 -6.15 -5.38
C THR A 20 5.42 -6.05 -4.75
N LEU A 21 4.47 -5.46 -5.47
CA LEU A 21 3.05 -5.63 -5.20
C LEU A 21 2.63 -7.08 -5.50
N ALA A 22 1.89 -7.71 -4.60
CA ALA A 22 1.33 -9.04 -4.75
C ALA A 22 -0.18 -8.99 -4.52
N TRP A 23 -0.65 -9.27 -3.31
CA TRP A 23 -2.07 -9.20 -3.00
C TRP A 23 -2.39 -7.88 -2.28
N VAL A 24 -2.85 -6.89 -3.05
CA VAL A 24 -3.33 -5.62 -2.49
C VAL A 24 -4.74 -5.80 -1.96
N THR A 25 -4.89 -5.83 -0.64
CA THR A 25 -6.14 -6.22 0.05
C THR A 25 -6.91 -5.05 0.64
N GLN A 26 -6.24 -3.92 0.89
CA GLN A 26 -6.84 -2.70 1.42
C GLN A 26 -6.14 -1.49 0.82
N VAL A 27 -6.92 -0.45 0.48
CA VAL A 27 -6.40 0.84 0.00
C VAL A 27 -7.19 1.95 0.69
N ARG A 28 -6.50 2.95 1.23
CA ARG A 28 -7.08 4.10 1.91
C ARG A 28 -6.35 5.37 1.52
N ARG A 29 -7.09 6.35 0.99
CA ARG A 29 -6.60 7.72 0.81
C ARG A 29 -6.67 8.44 2.16
N LEU A 30 -5.55 8.99 2.61
CA LEU A 30 -5.41 9.73 3.87
C LEU A 30 -5.77 11.22 3.67
N ARG A 31 -5.98 11.94 4.80
CA ARG A 31 -6.37 13.36 4.78
C ARG A 31 -5.31 14.26 4.14
N ASN A 32 -4.03 13.92 4.29
CA ASN A 32 -2.91 14.64 3.68
C ASN A 32 -2.76 14.36 2.17
N GLY A 33 -3.59 13.50 1.58
CA GLY A 33 -3.54 13.14 0.16
C GLY A 33 -2.71 11.88 -0.16
N ASN A 34 -1.97 11.34 0.80
CA ASN A 34 -1.22 10.09 0.63
C ASN A 34 -2.15 8.87 0.54
N THR A 35 -1.67 7.80 -0.07
CA THR A 35 -2.39 6.52 -0.14
C THR A 35 -1.67 5.48 0.70
N LEU A 36 -2.34 4.97 1.73
CA LEU A 36 -1.90 3.83 2.52
C LEU A 36 -2.58 2.57 1.99
N PHE A 37 -1.82 1.51 1.76
CA PHE A 37 -2.35 0.24 1.28
C PHE A 37 -1.61 -0.94 1.89
N VAL A 38 -2.31 -2.08 1.91
CA VAL A 38 -1.79 -3.36 2.41
C VAL A 38 -1.39 -4.23 1.23
N ASN A 39 -0.22 -4.88 1.33
CA ASN A 39 0.39 -5.73 0.31
C ASN A 39 0.69 -7.13 0.88
N CYS A 40 -0.34 -7.95 1.02
CA CYS A 40 -0.24 -9.31 1.53
C CYS A 40 0.45 -10.26 0.55
N HIS A 41 1.00 -11.36 1.10
CA HIS A 41 1.60 -12.44 0.33
C HIS A 41 2.78 -12.04 -0.59
N ALA A 42 3.35 -10.84 -0.42
CA ALA A 42 4.54 -10.39 -1.14
C ALA A 42 5.86 -10.99 -0.59
N GLY A 43 5.80 -11.81 0.45
CA GLY A 43 6.94 -12.47 1.08
C GLY A 43 7.77 -11.55 1.99
N PRO A 44 8.75 -12.12 2.72
CA PRO A 44 9.41 -11.46 3.86
C PRO A 44 10.32 -10.28 3.48
N LYS A 45 10.64 -10.11 2.20
CA LYS A 45 11.47 -8.99 1.73
C LYS A 45 10.65 -7.73 1.44
N ASN A 46 9.34 -7.87 1.23
CA ASN A 46 8.45 -6.77 0.88
C ASN A 46 7.71 -6.25 2.12
N PRO A 47 7.43 -4.94 2.20
CA PRO A 47 6.58 -4.38 3.24
C PRO A 47 5.12 -4.86 3.08
N GLN A 48 4.46 -5.09 4.21
CA GLN A 48 3.05 -5.50 4.26
C GLN A 48 2.10 -4.30 4.28
N ILE A 49 2.56 -3.13 4.77
CA ILE A 49 1.83 -1.87 4.69
C ILE A 49 2.75 -0.82 4.08
N ILE A 50 2.22 -0.05 3.12
CA ILE A 50 2.97 0.95 2.38
C ILE A 50 2.14 2.23 2.33
N GLU A 51 2.78 3.36 2.57
CA GLU A 51 2.21 4.68 2.33
C GLU A 51 2.98 5.38 1.22
N VAL A 52 2.25 5.93 0.24
CA VAL A 52 2.81 6.68 -0.89
C VAL A 52 2.19 8.06 -1.05
N THR A 53 2.96 9.01 -1.55
CA THR A 53 2.45 10.33 -2.00
C THR A 53 1.58 10.18 -3.26
N PRO A 54 0.83 11.23 -3.68
CA PRO A 54 0.17 11.24 -4.99
C PRO A 54 1.13 10.99 -6.16
N ASP A 55 2.39 11.41 -6.03
CA ASP A 55 3.46 11.23 -7.01
C ASP A 55 4.13 9.84 -6.91
N LYS A 56 3.56 8.95 -6.09
CA LYS A 56 3.99 7.54 -5.90
C LYS A 56 5.35 7.38 -5.22
N GLU A 57 5.78 8.39 -4.46
CA GLU A 57 6.96 8.27 -3.61
C GLU A 57 6.60 7.53 -2.31
N VAL A 58 7.41 6.54 -1.92
CA VAL A 58 7.21 5.81 -0.66
C VAL A 58 7.69 6.69 0.50
N VAL A 59 6.78 7.03 1.40
CA VAL A 59 7.07 7.88 2.57
C VAL A 59 7.10 7.10 3.88
N TRP A 60 6.44 5.93 3.91
CA TRP A 60 6.45 5.06 5.07
C TRP A 60 6.17 3.61 4.68
N THR A 61 6.71 2.66 5.45
CA THR A 61 6.43 1.24 5.30
C THR A 61 6.40 0.54 6.65
N TYR A 62 5.66 -0.56 6.72
CA TYR A 62 5.71 -1.51 7.83
C TYR A 62 6.02 -2.91 7.30
N ARG A 63 6.99 -3.56 7.94
CA ARG A 63 7.41 -4.93 7.62
C ARG A 63 7.75 -5.68 8.90
N ASP A 64 6.86 -6.59 9.26
CA ASP A 64 7.05 -7.56 10.32
C ASP A 64 6.46 -8.91 9.88
N PHE A 65 7.23 -9.60 9.04
CA PHE A 65 6.82 -10.88 8.49
C PHE A 65 6.98 -12.02 9.50
N GLU A 66 7.82 -11.85 10.51
CA GLU A 66 7.97 -12.85 11.57
C GLU A 66 6.73 -12.90 12.46
N LEU A 67 6.20 -11.73 12.86
CA LEU A 67 5.01 -11.67 13.69
C LEU A 67 3.73 -12.00 12.93
N PHE A 68 3.53 -11.40 11.75
CA PHE A 68 2.25 -11.48 11.04
C PHE A 68 2.27 -12.43 9.83
N GLY A 69 3.43 -12.69 9.23
CA GLY A 69 3.53 -13.42 7.97
C GLY A 69 2.53 -12.91 6.93
N ASN A 70 1.69 -13.81 6.43
CA ASN A 70 0.62 -13.49 5.48
C ASN A 70 -0.71 -13.06 6.14
N ALA A 71 -0.80 -13.08 7.47
CA ALA A 71 -2.03 -12.81 8.22
C ALA A 71 -2.24 -11.32 8.54
N LEU A 72 -1.94 -10.42 7.59
CA LEU A 72 -2.18 -8.97 7.73
C LEU A 72 -3.00 -8.40 6.55
N PRO A 73 -4.20 -8.92 6.23
CA PRO A 73 -4.99 -8.48 5.06
C PRO A 73 -5.63 -7.10 5.21
N VAL A 74 -5.80 -6.62 6.45
CA VAL A 74 -6.36 -5.30 6.75
C VAL A 74 -5.59 -4.76 7.94
N ALA A 75 -5.22 -3.48 7.87
CA ALA A 75 -4.58 -2.76 8.95
C ALA A 75 -5.22 -1.38 9.11
N VAL A 76 -5.39 -0.96 10.36
CA VAL A 76 -5.76 0.42 10.69
C VAL A 76 -4.58 1.02 11.44
N VAL A 77 -3.85 1.86 10.72
CA VAL A 77 -2.80 2.71 11.31
C VAL A 77 -3.47 4.03 11.64
N GLU A 78 -3.38 4.48 12.89
CA GLU A 78 -3.76 5.84 13.25
C GLU A 78 -2.78 6.80 12.59
N THR A 79 -3.34 7.71 11.80
CA THR A 79 -2.60 8.77 11.11
C THR A 79 -3.24 10.06 11.59
N GLU A 80 -2.45 10.95 12.19
CA GLU A 80 -2.91 12.26 12.68
C GLU A 80 -3.54 13.12 11.56
#